data_AF-A0A1Q7ZBP3-F1
#
_entry.id   AF-A0A1Q7ZBP3-F1
#
_cell.length_a   1.000
_cell.length_b   1.000
_cell.length_c   1.000
_cell.angle_alpha   90.00
_cell.angle_beta   90.00
_cell.angle_gamma   90.00
#
_symmetry.space_group_name_H-M   'P 1'
#
loop_
_entity.id
_entity.type
_entity.pdbx_description
1 polymer ?
#
loop_
_entity_poly.entity_id
_entity_poly.type
_entity_poly.pdbx_seq_one_letter_code
_entity_poly.pdbx_strand_id
1 'polypeptide(L)'
;MVHVALEVVLGVSYNIAQGFGWEWGENKKPVEAARFNLVLLIFLLVAVAIGLLGIDPLQLALLASTVIALFLPISLTPFLFIMNDSDYLGEQTNGRFANIAIICILIMAFGVAVVSLPLEILTGGG
;
A
#
# COMPACT_ATOMS: atom_id res chain seq x y z
N MET A 1 -18.34 9.97 1.49
CA MET A 1 -17.61 9.11 0.54
C MET A 1 -16.62 9.89 -0.32
N VAL A 2 -17.01 11.02 -0.94
CA VAL A 2 -16.11 11.83 -1.81
C VAL A 2 -14.82 12.29 -1.12
N HIS A 3 -14.89 12.67 0.17
CA HIS A 3 -13.72 13.13 0.93
C HIS A 3 -12.62 12.05 1.05
N VAL A 4 -13.00 10.82 1.40
CA VAL A 4 -12.08 9.69 1.57
C VAL A 4 -11.42 9.31 0.23
N ALA A 5 -12.17 9.36 -0.87
CA ALA A 5 -11.62 9.08 -2.19
C ALA A 5 -10.54 10.12 -2.59
N LEU A 6 -10.76 11.39 -2.26
CA LEU A 6 -9.79 12.46 -2.52
C LEU A 6 -8.51 12.29 -1.70
N GLU A 7 -8.63 11.99 -0.40
CA GLU A 7 -7.47 11.73 0.47
C GLU A 7 -6.60 10.58 -0.05
N VAL A 8 -7.22 9.48 -0.49
CA VAL A 8 -6.51 8.33 -1.04
C VAL A 8 -5.78 8.69 -2.33
N VAL A 9 -6.44 9.40 -3.26
CA VAL A 9 -5.85 9.80 -4.54
C VAL A 9 -4.68 10.78 -4.33
N LEU A 10 -4.81 11.72 -3.39
CA LEU A 10 -3.71 12.60 -2.99
C LEU A 10 -2.54 11.80 -2.41
N GLY A 11 -2.80 10.90 -1.46
CA GLY A 11 -1.79 10.07 -0.82
C GLY A 11 -0.99 9.22 -1.81
N VAL A 12 -1.68 8.57 -2.77
CA VAL A 12 -1.03 7.78 -3.82
C VAL A 12 -0.15 8.65 -4.72
N SER A 13 -0.65 9.83 -5.10
CA SER A 13 0.10 10.76 -5.95
C SER A 13 1.36 11.30 -5.25
N TYR A 14 1.26 11.56 -3.94
CA TYR A 14 2.41 11.93 -3.12
C TYR A 14 3.43 10.80 -3.01
N ASN A 15 2.98 9.56 -2.76
CA ASN A 15 3.87 8.39 -2.68
C ASN A 15 4.64 8.18 -3.99
N ILE A 16 3.96 8.30 -5.14
CA ILE A 16 4.60 8.17 -6.46
C ILE A 16 5.60 9.31 -6.68
N ALA A 17 5.21 10.56 -6.44
CA ALA A 17 6.10 11.69 -6.65
C ALA A 17 7.34 11.63 -5.74
N GLN A 18 7.19 11.24 -4.47
CA GLN A 18 8.30 11.03 -3.55
C GLN A 18 9.19 9.85 -3.98
N GLY A 19 8.59 8.72 -4.37
CA GLY A 19 9.32 7.55 -4.83
C GLY A 19 10.19 7.80 -6.06
N PHE A 20 9.75 8.68 -6.97
CA PHE A 20 10.52 9.09 -8.15
C PHE A 20 11.35 10.37 -7.97
N GLY A 21 11.32 11.00 -6.79
CA GLY A 21 12.01 12.27 -6.53
C GLY A 21 11.50 13.45 -7.36
N TRP A 22 10.23 13.42 -7.79
CA TRP A 22 9.62 14.50 -8.56
C TRP A 22 9.22 15.68 -7.67
N GLU A 23 9.14 16.86 -8.25
CA GLU A 23 8.56 18.04 -7.60
C GLU A 23 7.06 17.79 -7.32
N TRP A 24 6.66 17.96 -6.05
CA TRP A 24 5.28 17.77 -5.58
C TRP A 24 4.83 18.90 -4.64
N GLY A 25 3.52 19.05 -4.47
CA GLY A 25 2.92 19.96 -3.49
C GLY A 25 1.64 20.62 -4.00
N GLU A 26 0.57 20.56 -3.20
CA GLU A 26 -0.70 21.23 -3.48
C GLU A 26 -0.57 22.76 -3.55
N ASN A 27 0.40 23.31 -2.82
CA ASN A 27 0.72 24.75 -2.81
C ASN A 27 1.67 25.20 -3.93
N LYS A 28 2.14 24.29 -4.79
CA LYS A 28 3.02 24.63 -5.94
C LYS A 28 2.19 24.90 -7.18
N LYS A 29 2.70 25.72 -8.10
CA LYS A 29 1.98 26.00 -9.35
C LYS A 29 1.79 24.69 -10.13
N PRO A 30 0.61 24.45 -10.75
CA PRO A 30 0.34 23.18 -11.43
C PRO A 30 1.35 22.82 -12.52
N VAL A 31 2.00 23.83 -13.10
CA VAL A 31 3.02 23.72 -14.13
C VAL A 31 4.38 23.27 -13.57
N GLU A 32 4.71 23.63 -12.33
CA GLU A 32 5.97 23.22 -11.68
C GLU A 32 5.89 21.76 -11.20
N ALA A 33 4.70 21.33 -10.75
CA ALA A 33 4.42 19.95 -10.34
C ALA A 33 3.56 19.20 -11.39
N ALA A 34 3.80 19.44 -12.69
CA ALA A 34 2.96 18.91 -13.76
C ALA A 34 2.83 17.38 -13.75
N ARG A 35 3.92 16.66 -13.41
CA ARG A 35 3.92 15.20 -13.30
C ARG A 35 3.05 14.70 -12.13
N PHE A 36 3.13 15.36 -10.99
CA PHE A 36 2.30 15.06 -9.82
C PHE A 36 0.81 15.30 -10.12
N ASN A 37 0.46 16.44 -10.70
CA ASN A 37 -0.93 16.77 -11.02
C ASN A 37 -1.52 15.85 -12.10
N LEU A 38 -0.69 15.39 -13.05
CA LEU A 38 -1.12 14.42 -14.05
C LEU A 38 -1.45 13.07 -13.40
N VAL A 39 -0.58 12.57 -12.52
CA VAL A 39 -0.83 11.33 -11.74
C VAL A 39 -2.11 11.48 -10.91
N LEU A 40 -2.26 12.60 -10.19
CA LEU A 40 -3.44 12.91 -9.40
C LEU A 40 -4.73 12.86 -10.24
N LEU A 41 -4.71 13.49 -11.42
CA LEU A 41 -5.85 13.52 -12.33
C LEU A 41 -6.20 12.12 -12.87
N ILE A 42 -5.19 11.32 -13.23
CA ILE A 42 -5.41 9.93 -13.68
C ILE A 42 -6.08 9.10 -12.56
N PHE A 43 -5.53 9.13 -11.34
CA PHE A 43 -6.09 8.37 -10.23
C PHE A 43 -7.49 8.84 -9.83
N LEU A 44 -7.76 10.14 -9.90
CA LEU A 44 -9.09 10.69 -9.69
C LEU A 44 -10.09 10.16 -10.72
N LEU A 45 -9.73 10.14 -12.01
CA LEU A 45 -10.58 9.60 -13.06
C LEU A 45 -10.85 8.10 -12.87
N VAL A 46 -9.84 7.33 -12.46
CA VAL A 46 -10.01 5.90 -12.16
C VAL A 46 -10.95 5.69 -10.98
N ALA A 47 -10.80 6.47 -9.90
CA ALA A 47 -11.67 6.39 -8.73
C ALA A 47 -13.14 6.70 -9.10
N VAL A 48 -13.37 7.72 -9.92
CA VAL A 48 -14.70 8.07 -10.43
C VAL A 48 -15.25 6.95 -11.33
N ALA A 49 -14.43 6.39 -12.22
CA ALA A 49 -14.85 5.30 -13.10
C ALA A 49 -15.28 4.05 -12.32
N ILE A 50 -14.51 3.65 -11.29
CA ILE A 50 -14.86 2.53 -10.41
C ILE A 50 -16.18 2.79 -9.69
N GLY A 51 -16.37 4.01 -9.18
CA GLY A 51 -17.62 4.41 -8.52
C GLY A 51 -18.82 4.38 -9.47
N LEU A 52 -18.64 4.75 -10.74
CA LEU A 52 -19.68 4.70 -11.77
C LEU A 52 -20.01 3.27 -12.23
N LEU A 53 -19.05 2.35 -12.20
CA LEU A 53 -19.24 0.95 -12.57
C LEU A 53 -20.07 0.15 -11.55
N GLY A 54 -20.37 0.71 -10.38
CA GLY A 54 -21.20 0.06 -9.37
C GLY A 54 -20.58 -1.23 -8.81
N ILE A 55 -19.25 -1.37 -8.90
CA ILE A 55 -18.51 -2.49 -8.32
C ILE A 55 -18.77 -2.50 -6.81
N ASP A 56 -19.02 -3.69 -6.25
CA ASP A 56 -19.23 -3.85 -4.82
C ASP A 56 -17.99 -3.34 -4.04
N PRO A 57 -18.11 -2.23 -3.29
CA PRO A 57 -16.99 -1.67 -2.54
C PRO A 57 -16.43 -2.64 -1.50
N LEU A 58 -17.25 -3.56 -0.98
CA LEU A 58 -16.81 -4.55 0.00
C LEU A 58 -15.83 -5.53 -0.63
N GLN A 59 -16.17 -6.07 -1.80
CA GLN A 59 -15.31 -7.02 -2.50
C GLN A 59 -13.99 -6.38 -2.94
N LEU A 60 -14.06 -5.13 -3.42
CA LEU A 60 -12.87 -4.37 -3.78
C LEU A 60 -11.96 -4.10 -2.57
N ALA A 61 -12.56 -3.80 -1.42
CA ALA A 61 -11.82 -3.60 -0.17
C ALA A 61 -11.19 -4.90 0.35
N LEU A 62 -11.90 -6.03 0.25
CA LEU A 62 -11.38 -7.34 0.60
C LEU A 62 -10.17 -7.70 -0.27
N LEU A 63 -10.32 -7.59 -1.60
CA LEU A 63 -9.22 -7.82 -2.55
C LEU A 63 -8.02 -6.91 -2.26
N ALA A 64 -8.25 -5.61 -2.03
CA ALA A 64 -7.19 -4.66 -1.70
C ALA A 64 -6.46 -5.06 -0.41
N SER A 65 -7.19 -5.48 0.62
CA SER A 65 -6.61 -5.94 1.89
C SER A 65 -5.78 -7.23 1.72
N THR A 66 -6.27 -8.17 0.91
CA THR A 66 -5.57 -9.41 0.56
C THR A 66 -4.27 -9.11 -0.18
N VAL A 67 -4.30 -8.17 -1.14
CA VAL A 67 -3.12 -7.71 -1.87
C VAL A 67 -2.11 -7.05 -0.91
N ILE A 68 -2.55 -6.17 -0.01
CA ILE A 68 -1.67 -5.55 0.99
C ILE A 68 -1.02 -6.60 1.89
N ALA A 69 -1.79 -7.60 2.36
CA ALA A 69 -1.27 -8.70 3.18
C ALA A 69 -0.20 -9.51 2.44
N LEU A 70 -0.34 -9.69 1.12
CA LEU A 70 0.67 -10.35 0.27
C LEU A 70 1.95 -9.53 0.11
N PHE A 71 1.84 -8.20 0.00
CA PHE A 71 3.00 -7.30 -0.10
C PHE A 71 3.73 -7.06 1.22
N LEU A 72 3.06 -7.31 2.35
CA LEU A 72 3.60 -7.14 3.69
C LEU A 72 4.92 -7.89 3.92
N PRO A 73 5.02 -9.22 3.65
CA PRO A 73 6.29 -9.95 3.78
C PRO A 73 7.38 -9.44 2.85
N ILE A 74 7.04 -9.06 1.62
CA ILE A 74 8.00 -8.53 0.65
C ILE A 74 8.59 -7.21 1.17
N SER A 75 7.77 -6.34 1.77
CA SER A 75 8.19 -5.03 2.27
C SER A 75 8.94 -5.12 3.60
N LEU A 76 8.48 -5.98 4.51
CA LEU A 76 9.05 -6.10 5.86
C LEU A 76 10.32 -6.96 5.91
N THR A 77 10.55 -7.86 4.94
CA THR A 77 11.77 -8.68 4.88
C THR A 77 13.05 -7.83 4.82
N PRO A 78 13.24 -6.92 3.84
CA PRO A 78 14.44 -6.08 3.80
C PRO A 78 14.54 -5.15 5.01
N PHE A 79 13.40 -4.68 5.53
CA PHE A 79 13.36 -3.88 6.75
C PHE A 79 13.86 -4.66 7.97
N LEU A 80 13.45 -5.92 8.11
CA LEU A 80 13.91 -6.82 9.17
C LEU A 80 15.42 -7.08 9.07
N PHE A 81 15.95 -7.26 7.85
CA PHE A 81 17.38 -7.40 7.63
C PHE A 81 18.15 -6.16 8.08
N ILE A 82 17.66 -4.96 7.73
CA ILE A 82 18.28 -3.69 8.15
C ILE A 82 18.20 -3.51 9.67
N MET A 83 17.04 -3.75 10.28
CA MET A 83 16.84 -3.61 11.73
C MET A 83 17.63 -4.62 12.57
N ASN A 84 18.01 -5.75 11.98
CA ASN A 84 18.82 -6.77 12.63
C ASN A 84 20.32 -6.53 12.45
N ASP A 85 20.72 -5.51 11.67
CA ASP A 85 22.11 -5.17 11.43
C ASP A 85 22.63 -4.25 12.56
N SER A 86 23.53 -4.78 13.39
CA SER A 86 24.17 -4.04 14.48
C SER A 86 25.15 -2.98 14.01
N ASP A 87 25.66 -3.09 12.78
CA ASP A 87 26.53 -2.08 12.18
C ASP A 87 25.75 -0.80 11.85
N TYR A 88 24.45 -0.93 11.54
CA TYR A 88 23.55 0.21 11.26
C TYR A 88 22.76 0.71 12.48
N LEU A 89 22.32 -0.17 13.40
CA LEU A 89 21.47 0.20 14.55
C LEU A 89 22.18 0.23 15.91
N GLY A 90 23.44 -0.21 16.00
CA GLY A 90 24.18 -0.25 17.26
C GLY A 90 23.50 -1.15 18.30
N GLU A 91 23.20 -0.60 19.49
CA GLU A 91 22.60 -1.34 20.61
C GLU A 91 21.07 -1.51 20.53
N GLN A 92 20.38 -0.83 19.59
CA GLN A 92 18.92 -0.92 19.42
C GLN A 92 18.50 -1.91 18.32
N THR A 93 19.27 -2.97 18.14
CA THR A 93 18.90 -4.05 17.22
C THR A 93 17.68 -4.81 17.71
N ASN A 94 16.91 -5.37 16.76
CA ASN A 94 15.80 -6.23 17.12
C ASN A 94 16.30 -7.44 17.93
N GLY A 95 15.89 -7.51 19.20
CA GLY A 95 16.12 -8.69 20.03
C GLY A 95 15.41 -9.91 19.46
N ARG A 96 15.80 -11.11 19.94
CA ARG A 96 15.23 -12.39 19.47
C ARG A 96 13.70 -12.45 19.56
N PHE A 97 13.10 -11.78 20.55
CA PHE A 97 11.64 -11.68 20.69
C PHE A 97 10.98 -10.85 19.59
N ALA A 98 11.58 -9.72 19.19
CA ALA A 98 11.05 -8.87 18.12
C ALA A 98 11.13 -9.59 16.77
N ASN A 99 12.23 -10.29 16.48
CA ASN A 99 12.36 -11.09 15.26
C ASN A 99 11.33 -12.22 15.21
N ILE A 100 11.09 -12.93 16.32
CA ILE A 100 10.06 -14.00 16.37
C ILE A 100 8.67 -13.42 16.13
N ALA A 101 8.33 -12.28 16.77
CA ALA A 101 7.04 -11.63 16.58
C ALA A 101 6.83 -11.23 15.11
N ILE A 102 7.84 -10.63 14.48
CA ILE A 102 7.78 -10.23 13.07
C ILE A 102 7.64 -11.46 12.17
N ILE A 103 8.43 -12.51 12.37
CA ILE A 103 8.30 -13.77 11.60
C ILE A 103 6.91 -14.38 11.76
N CYS A 104 6.34 -14.41 12.97
CA CYS A 104 4.98 -14.88 13.19
C CYS A 104 3.95 -14.05 12.42
N ILE A 105 4.07 -12.71 12.44
CA ILE A 105 3.20 -11.81 11.68
C ILE A 105 3.34 -12.07 10.17
N LEU A 106 4.56 -12.28 9.67
CA LEU A 106 4.80 -12.57 8.27
C LEU A 106 4.20 -13.90 7.83
N ILE A 107 4.36 -14.95 8.63
CA ILE A 107 3.77 -16.27 8.35
C ILE A 107 2.24 -16.19 8.38
N MET A 108 1.66 -15.49 9.36
CA MET A 108 0.21 -15.31 9.44
C MET A 108 -0.32 -14.50 8.25
N ALA A 109 0.30 -13.36 7.93
CA ALA A 109 -0.12 -12.52 6.81
C ALA A 109 -0.02 -13.26 5.46
N PHE A 110 1.08 -13.99 5.26
CA PHE A 110 1.26 -14.81 4.06
C PHE A 110 0.26 -15.97 3.99
N GLY A 111 0.02 -16.66 5.11
CA GLY A 111 -0.98 -17.73 5.18
C GLY A 111 -2.39 -17.24 4.87
N VAL A 112 -2.78 -16.09 5.43
CA VAL A 112 -4.07 -15.45 5.15
C VAL A 112 -4.16 -15.04 3.68
N ALA A 113 -3.13 -14.42 3.11
CA ALA A 113 -3.13 -14.02 1.71
C ALA A 113 -3.26 -15.23 0.77
N VAL A 114 -2.51 -16.31 1.01
CA VAL A 114 -2.54 -17.53 0.20
C VAL A 114 -3.88 -18.25 0.26
N VAL A 115 -4.59 -18.20 1.40
CA VAL A 115 -5.93 -18.80 1.54
C VAL A 115 -7.01 -17.88 0.98
N SER A 116 -6.87 -16.56 1.14
CA SER A 116 -7.90 -15.59 0.74
C SER A 116 -7.94 -15.39 -0.77
N LEU A 117 -6.80 -15.41 -1.47
CA LEU A 117 -6.74 -15.27 -2.93
C LEU A 117 -7.58 -16.32 -3.70
N PRO A 118 -7.40 -17.64 -3.48
CA PRO A 118 -8.22 -18.64 -4.15
C PRO A 118 -9.68 -18.58 -3.68
N LEU A 119 -9.94 -18.20 -2.43
CA LEU A 119 -11.31 -18.04 -1.93
C LEU A 119 -12.03 -16.86 -2.61
N GLU A 120 -11.37 -15.73 -2.82
CA GLU A 120 -11.93 -14.58 -3.56
C GLU A 120 -12.16 -14.93 -5.04
N ILE A 121 -11.24 -15.69 -5.66
CA ILE A 121 -11.37 -16.13 -7.06
C ILE A 121 -12.48 -17.19 -7.22
N LEU A 122 -12.59 -18.14 -6.28
CA LEU A 122 -13.59 -19.22 -6.32
C LEU A 122 -14.98 -18.77 -5.86
N THR A 123 -15.07 -17.85 -4.92
CA THR A 123 -16.33 -17.32 -4.40
C THR A 123 -16.93 -16.27 -5.35
N GLY A 124 -16.14 -15.74 -6.28
CA GLY A 124 -16.66 -14.97 -7.42
C GLY A 124 -17.55 -13.80 -7.01
N GLY A 125 -17.22 -13.15 -5.89
CA GLY A 125 -18.02 -12.08 -5.33
C GLY A 125 -19.30 -12.57 -4.65
N GLY A 126 -19.23 -12.71 -3.32
CA GLY A 126 -20.36 -12.86 -2.43
C GLY A 126 -20.22 -11.92 -1.24
#